data_AF-A0A498I8L2-F1
#
_entry.id   AF-A0A498I8L2-F1
#
_cell.length_a   1.000
_cell.length_b   1.000
_cell.length_c   1.000
_cell.angle_alpha   90.00
_cell.angle_beta   90.00
_cell.angle_gamma   90.00
#
_symmetry.space_group_name_H-M   'P 1'
#
loop_
_entity.id
_entity.type
_entity.pdbx_description
1 polymer ?
#
loop_
_entity_poly.entity_id
_entity_poly.type
_entity_poly.pdbx_seq_one_letter_code
_entity_poly.pdbx_strand_id
1 'polypeptide(L)' 'MPTVFIAVQCCQCSTMQVKQRNKSNKWTCVVCNQKQFVRQVFAQGPVVGDLRLFVQSSNMSR' A
#
# COMPACT_ATOMS: atom_id res chain seq x y z
N MET A 1 14.45 -12.61 -7.22
CA MET A 1 14.23 -11.74 -6.04
C MET A 1 12.84 -12.03 -5.51
N PRO A 2 12.66 -12.32 -4.21
CA PRO A 2 11.34 -12.67 -3.67
C PRO A 2 10.37 -11.49 -3.80
N THR A 3 9.13 -11.81 -4.17
CA THR A 3 8.05 -10.85 -4.39
C THR A 3 7.57 -10.33 -3.03
N VAL A 4 8.07 -9.16 -2.60
CA VAL A 4 7.63 -8.54 -1.35
C VAL A 4 6.47 -7.61 -1.63
N PHE A 5 5.41 -7.71 -0.83
CA PHE A 5 4.29 -6.79 -0.83
C PHE A 5 4.41 -5.82 0.34
N ILE A 6 3.92 -4.60 0.13
CA ILE A 6 3.94 -3.50 1.10
C ILE A 6 2.56 -2.87 1.20
N ALA A 7 2.16 -2.49 2.41
CA ALA A 7 0.99 -1.66 2.67
C ALA A 7 1.42 -0.20 2.78
N VAL A 8 0.79 0.66 2.00
CA VAL A 8 1.13 2.07 1.85
C VAL A 8 -0.13 2.94 1.93
N GLN A 9 0.02 4.17 2.40
CA GLN A 9 -1.09 5.12 2.53
C GLN A 9 -1.04 6.19 1.43
N CYS A 10 -2.18 6.47 0.80
CA CYS A 10 -2.30 7.57 -0.16
C CYS A 10 -2.11 8.92 0.53
N CYS A 11 -1.35 9.85 -0.05
CA CYS A 11 -1.13 11.16 0.56
C CYS A 11 -2.28 12.15 0.33
N GLN A 12 -3.25 11.82 -0.53
CA GLN A 12 -4.37 12.71 -0.87
C GLN A 12 -5.68 12.23 -0.22
N CYS A 13 -6.04 10.97 -0.39
CA CYS A 13 -7.27 10.41 0.17
C CYS A 13 -7.03 9.55 1.42
N SER A 14 -5.80 9.50 1.95
CA SER A 14 -5.42 8.73 3.14
C SER A 14 -5.79 7.25 3.13
N THR A 15 -6.16 6.70 1.97
CA THR A 15 -6.57 5.30 1.81
C THR A 15 -5.35 4.40 1.79
N MET A 16 -5.39 3.35 2.61
CA MET A 16 -4.39 2.28 2.64
C MET A 16 -4.55 1.34 1.45
N GLN A 17 -3.44 0.92 0.85
CA GLN A 17 -3.42 0.01 -0.30
C GLN A 17 -2.22 -0.93 -0.23
N VAL A 18 -2.42 -2.16 -0.69
CA VAL A 18 -1.34 -3.13 -0.88
C VAL A 18 -0.73 -2.95 -2.26
N LYS A 19 0.60 -2.90 -2.33
CA LYS A 19 1.38 -2.84 -3.58
C LYS A 19 2.53 -3.82 -3.54
N GLN A 20 2.92 -4.33 -4.69
CA GLN A 20 4.18 -5.07 -4.82
C GLN A 20 5.35 -4.09 -4.76
N ARG A 21 6.37 -4.39 -3.96
CA ARG A 21 7.57 -3.56 -3.82
C ARG A 21 8.35 -3.58 -5.14
N ASN A 22 8.51 -2.40 -5.72
CA ASN A 22 9.32 -2.18 -6.91
C ASN A 22 10.55 -1.33 -6.53
N LYS A 23 11.58 -1.29 -7.40
CA LYS A 23 12.77 -0.45 -7.16
C LYS A 23 12.47 1.05 -7.21
N SER A 24 11.41 1.46 -7.91
CA SER A 24 11.12 2.86 -8.18
C SER A 24 10.36 3.57 -7.05
N ASN A 25 9.75 2.83 -6.11
CA ASN A 25 8.90 3.34 -5.03
C ASN A 25 7.76 4.27 -5.52
N LYS A 26 7.44 4.27 -6.82
CA LYS A 26 6.35 5.03 -7.42
C LYS A 26 5.10 4.15 -7.50
N TRP A 27 3.96 4.72 -7.19
CA TRP A 27 2.66 4.06 -7.29
C TRP A 27 1.53 5.06 -7.51
N THR A 28 0.41 4.54 -8.02
CA THR A 28 -0.81 5.33 -8.24
C THR A 28 -1.91 4.81 -7.32
N CYS A 29 -2.56 5.73 -6.62
CA CYS A 29 -3.69 5.41 -5.76
C CYS A 29 -4.87 4.93 -6.62
N VAL A 30 -5.43 3.74 -6.34
CA VAL A 30 -6.56 3.22 -7.14
C VAL A 30 -7.90 3.93 -6.86
N VAL A 31 -7.98 4.70 -5.78
CA VAL A 31 -9.21 5.41 -5.37
C VAL A 31 -9.26 6.81 -5.96
N CYS A 32 -8.23 7.63 -5.72
CA CYS A 32 -8.18 9.01 -6.21
C CYS A 32 -7.31 9.23 -7.45
N ASN A 33 -6.71 8.16 -7.98
CA ASN A 33 -5.84 8.17 -9.16
C ASN A 33 -4.58 9.06 -9.04
N GLN A 34 -4.22 9.49 -7.83
CA GLN A 34 -3.03 10.31 -7.61
C GLN A 34 -1.75 9.50 -7.75
N LYS A 35 -0.84 9.98 -8.61
CA LYS A 35 0.51 9.43 -8.75
C LYS A 35 1.39 9.96 -7.61
N GLN A 36 2.04 9.06 -6.88
CA GLN A 36 2.83 9.41 -5.71
C GLN A 36 3.98 8.44 -5.47
N PHE A 37 4.86 8.82 -4.55
CA PHE A 37 5.91 7.95 -4.04
C PHE A 37 5.45 7.26 -2.76
N VAL A 38 6.07 6.12 -2.45
CA VAL A 38 5.97 5.47 -1.15
C VAL A 38 6.67 6.39 -0.14
N ARG A 39 5.89 7.02 0.75
CA ARG A 39 6.40 7.85 1.84
C ARG A 39 6.73 7.01 3.08
N GLN A 40 5.82 6.10 3.41
CA GLN A 40 5.93 5.21 4.56
C GLN A 40 5.33 3.85 4.20
N VAL A 41 5.98 2.79 4.69
CA VAL A 41 5.50 1.42 4.62
C VAL A 41 4.97 1.04 5.99
N PHE A 42 3.69 0.74 6.09
CA PHE A 42 3.04 0.41 7.37
C PHE A 42 3.13 -1.07 7.70
N ALA A 43 3.10 -1.92 6.68
CA ALA A 43 3.30 -3.35 6.80
C ALA A 43 4.00 -3.86 5.54
N GLN A 44 4.78 -4.94 5.66
CA GLN A 44 5.40 -5.61 4.53
C GLN A 44 5.44 -7.11 4.76
N GLY A 45 5.36 -7.89 3.69
CA GLY A 45 5.38 -9.35 3.80
C GLY A 45 5.45 -10.06 2.45
N PRO A 46 5.82 -11.34 2.44
CA PRO A 46 5.82 -12.17 1.23
C PRO A 46 4.41 -12.60 0.81
N VAL A 47 3.45 -12.58 1.73
CA VAL A 47 2.07 -13.04 1.51
C VAL A 47 1.13 -11.83 1.43
N VAL A 48 0.35 -11.74 0.34
CA VAL A 48 -0.57 -10.62 0.11
C VAL A 48 -1.81 -10.65 1.03
N GLY A 49 -2.19 -11.86 1.50
CA GLY A 49 -3.38 -12.07 2.32
C GLY A 49 -3.35 -11.30 3.63
N ASP A 50 -2.25 -11.39 4.37
CA ASP A 50 -2.07 -10.71 5.65
C ASP A 50 -2.14 -9.19 5.50
N LEU A 51 -1.54 -8.67 4.42
CA LEU A 51 -1.56 -7.24 4.09
C LEU A 51 -2.96 -6.76 3.69
N ARG A 52 -3.78 -7.59 3.06
CA ARG A 52 -5.16 -7.23 2.71
C ARG A 52 -6.01 -7.03 3.96
N LEU A 53 -5.90 -7.92 4.95
CA LEU A 53 -6.60 -7.79 6.22
C LEU A 53 -6.20 -6.50 6.93
N PHE A 54 -4.90 -6.20 7.00
CA PHE A 54 -4.38 -4.95 7.56
C PHE A 54 -4.92 -3.71 6.84
N VAL A 55 -4.95 -3.73 5.51
CA VAL A 55 -5.45 -2.59 4.72
C VAL A 55 -6.96 -2.42 4.89
N GLN A 56 -7.72 -3.52 4.91
CA GLN A 56 -9.17 -3.48 5.12
C GLN A 56 -9.53 -2.92 6.49
N SER A 57 -8.89 -3.41 7.56
CA SER A 57 -9.13 -2.89 8.91
C SER A 57 -8.73 -1.42 9.03
N SER A 58 -7.58 -1.02 8.47
CA SER A 58 -7.12 0.37 8.49
C SER A 58 -8.05 1.32 7.72
N ASN A 59 -8.66 0.87 6.62
CA ASN A 59 -9.61 1.68 5.85
C ASN A 59 -11.01 1.71 6.45
N MET A 60 -11.40 0.70 7.21
CA MET A 60 -12.70 0.65 7.90
C MET A 60 -12.75 1.59 9.11
N SER A 61 -11.59 1.86 9.72
CA SER A 61 -11.43 2.78 10.86
C SER A 61 -11.11 4.23 10.45
N ARG A 62 -11.26 4.58 9.16
CA ARG A 62 -10.97 5.91 8.60
C ARG A 62 -12.23 6.75 8.52
#